data_AF-A0A4U0XS29-F1
#
_entry.id   AF-A0A4U0XS29-F1
#
_cell.length_a   1.000
_cell.length_b   1.000
_cell.length_c   1.000
_cell.angle_alpha   90.00
_cell.angle_beta   90.00
_cell.angle_gamma   90.00
#
_symmetry.space_group_name_H-M   'P 1'
#
loop_
_entity.id
_entity.type
_entity.pdbx_description
1 polymer ?
#
loop_
_entity_poly.entity_id
_entity_poly.type
_entity_poly.pdbx_seq_one_letter_code
_entity_poly.pdbx_strand_id
1 'polypeptide(L)'
;MPHAVSSSPEQDASANVEDSYMTDAPAAPAEEAEKASNTTDSQPLPTNGATSTLESMFDDDDDDDDDEFSSSAPTKPDEGSQDQPQAQPTSKPKYSSPDILRQFYQRLFPFRWLFQWLNHSATPQPDFQNREFAFVLPGGAYIRYQSFMTADLFRKQCIQMTPERFEVGPQYSVNPRDRKQLRKASAFKPIMKELVFDIDMTDYDPIRTCCSGAAICNKCWQFIIMAVKVVDAALREDFGFQHILWVYSGRRGAHAWISDKRAREMDDTKRRALANYLVLTMGNEQGKRAGIKRPLHPHLDRSLKILNPYFQDTVLADQDPWHSPERAEKLLQLLPDKGLTTALQKKWDSTPDRSSNQKWADIDTAAEAGNLTTLSAKQLVDAKQDIRLEYTYPRLDAEVSKKLNHLLKSPFVVHPGTGRVCVPIDTRTLEDFDPLTVPTVTDLLREIDEWDQNHGSMSDEERAKVQDWQKTSLKGYVEYFRGYVAGLLKEESKGSKRGREEEAQGGAESMEF
;
A
#
# COMPACT_ATOMS: atom_id res chain seq x y z
N MET A 1 48.80 -3.83 -50.13
CA MET A 1 50.03 -4.52 -49.68
C MET A 1 50.06 -4.46 -48.15
N PRO A 2 50.42 -5.56 -47.46
CA PRO A 2 49.40 -6.57 -47.04
C PRO A 2 49.74 -7.21 -45.66
N HIS A 3 49.32 -8.39 -45.17
CA HIS A 3 48.65 -9.66 -45.60
C HIS A 3 47.94 -10.26 -44.34
N ALA A 4 47.05 -11.27 -44.33
CA ALA A 4 46.30 -12.10 -45.31
C ALA A 4 45.13 -12.76 -44.51
N VAL A 5 43.85 -12.80 -44.95
CA VAL A 5 43.23 -13.68 -45.98
C VAL A 5 43.18 -15.16 -45.51
N SER A 6 42.03 -15.68 -45.07
CA SER A 6 40.96 -16.41 -45.83
C SER A 6 41.30 -17.91 -46.05
N SER A 7 40.40 -18.87 -46.32
CA SER A 7 39.05 -18.78 -46.91
C SER A 7 38.14 -20.00 -46.63
N SER A 8 36.85 -19.83 -46.92
CA SER A 8 35.90 -20.91 -47.30
C SER A 8 36.29 -21.56 -48.65
N PRO A 9 35.50 -22.52 -49.17
CA PRO A 9 34.56 -22.19 -50.27
C PRO A 9 33.22 -22.99 -50.22
N GLU A 10 32.05 -22.37 -50.48
CA GLU A 10 31.27 -22.38 -51.76
C GLU A 10 30.02 -23.31 -51.65
N GLN A 11 28.91 -23.17 -52.39
CA GLN A 11 28.62 -22.43 -53.64
C GLN A 11 27.10 -22.07 -53.74
N ASP A 12 26.76 -20.96 -54.42
CA ASP A 12 25.65 -20.68 -55.38
C ASP A 12 24.31 -21.47 -55.41
N ALA A 13 23.18 -20.96 -55.96
CA ALA A 13 22.70 -19.61 -56.31
C ALA A 13 21.19 -19.65 -56.76
N SER A 14 20.56 -18.48 -56.84
CA SER A 14 19.38 -18.11 -57.68
C SER A 14 18.05 -18.91 -57.66
N ALA A 15 17.00 -18.21 -57.17
CA ALA A 15 15.67 -17.98 -57.76
C ALA A 15 14.83 -19.14 -58.40
N ASN A 16 13.62 -19.35 -57.87
CA ASN A 16 12.38 -18.98 -58.59
C ASN A 16 11.13 -18.92 -57.70
N VAL A 17 10.06 -18.32 -58.24
CA VAL A 17 8.72 -18.15 -57.64
C VAL A 17 7.82 -19.35 -58.00
N GLU A 18 7.00 -19.85 -57.06
CA GLU A 18 5.60 -20.22 -57.36
C GLU A 18 4.74 -20.39 -56.09
N ASP A 19 3.42 -20.39 -56.30
CA ASP A 19 2.34 -20.10 -55.36
C ASP A 19 1.48 -21.36 -55.12
N SER A 20 1.09 -21.67 -53.87
CA SER A 20 0.04 -22.67 -53.62
C SER A 20 -0.62 -22.60 -52.22
N TYR A 21 -1.83 -22.03 -52.21
CA TYR A 21 -3.04 -22.49 -51.50
C TYR A 21 -2.93 -23.13 -50.10
N MET A 22 -3.49 -22.42 -49.10
CA MET A 22 -4.12 -23.05 -47.93
C MET A 22 -5.51 -23.58 -48.29
N THR A 23 -5.95 -24.68 -47.67
CA THR A 23 -7.29 -25.28 -47.85
C THR A 23 -8.09 -25.30 -46.55
N ASP A 24 -9.39 -25.00 -46.65
CA ASP A 24 -10.34 -24.84 -45.54
C ASP A 24 -10.59 -26.07 -44.66
N ALA A 25 -11.08 -25.80 -43.44
CA ALA A 25 -11.75 -26.76 -42.58
C ALA A 25 -13.29 -26.58 -42.68
N PRO A 26 -14.08 -27.63 -42.95
CA PRO A 26 -15.53 -27.51 -43.17
C PRO A 26 -16.37 -27.53 -41.89
N ALA A 27 -17.61 -27.05 -42.01
CA ALA A 27 -18.57 -26.83 -40.94
C ALA A 27 -19.45 -28.06 -40.58
N ALA A 28 -20.32 -27.86 -39.57
CA ALA A 28 -21.31 -28.82 -39.09
C ALA A 28 -22.45 -29.11 -40.08
N PRO A 29 -23.34 -30.07 -39.74
CA PRO A 29 -24.77 -29.87 -39.93
C PRO A 29 -25.62 -30.24 -38.69
N ALA A 30 -26.89 -29.78 -38.71
CA ALA A 30 -27.93 -30.02 -37.72
C ALA A 30 -29.22 -30.50 -38.43
N GLU A 31 -30.19 -31.04 -37.66
CA GLU A 31 -31.66 -31.17 -37.89
C GLU A 31 -32.23 -31.97 -36.68
N GLU A 32 -33.22 -31.51 -35.89
CA GLU A 32 -34.69 -31.40 -36.12
C GLU A 32 -35.43 -32.77 -36.24
N ALA A 33 -36.65 -33.04 -35.71
CA ALA A 33 -37.69 -32.20 -35.06
C ALA A 33 -38.72 -33.03 -34.20
N GLU A 34 -39.54 -32.33 -33.36
CA GLU A 34 -40.95 -32.62 -32.95
C GLU A 34 -41.35 -33.95 -32.19
N LYS A 35 -42.45 -34.11 -31.40
CA LYS A 35 -43.63 -33.28 -30.98
C LYS A 35 -44.37 -33.90 -29.74
N ALA A 36 -45.07 -33.05 -28.93
CA ALA A 36 -46.36 -33.28 -28.18
C ALA A 36 -46.54 -34.46 -27.16
N SER A 37 -47.47 -34.50 -26.17
CA SER A 37 -48.31 -33.53 -25.41
C SER A 37 -49.07 -34.23 -24.23
N ASN A 38 -49.87 -33.48 -23.43
CA ASN A 38 -50.90 -33.87 -22.41
C ASN A 38 -50.49 -33.92 -20.91
N THR A 39 -50.90 -32.95 -20.06
CA THR A 39 -52.15 -32.81 -19.22
C THR A 39 -52.14 -33.68 -17.93
N THR A 40 -52.65 -33.30 -16.75
CA THR A 40 -53.92 -32.58 -16.42
C THR A 40 -53.94 -32.14 -14.92
N ASP A 41 -54.65 -31.05 -14.57
CA ASP A 41 -55.45 -30.81 -13.32
C ASP A 41 -54.82 -30.92 -11.88
N SER A 42 -55.21 -30.20 -10.81
CA SER A 42 -56.37 -29.31 -10.50
C SER A 42 -56.04 -28.22 -9.43
N GLN A 43 -56.94 -27.22 -9.25
CA GLN A 43 -57.03 -26.23 -8.13
C GLN A 43 -58.40 -26.40 -7.37
N PRO A 44 -58.64 -25.90 -6.12
CA PRO A 44 -58.74 -24.46 -5.70
C PRO A 44 -58.13 -24.15 -4.28
N LEU A 45 -57.84 -22.92 -3.79
CA LEU A 45 -58.53 -21.59 -3.69
C LEU A 45 -59.76 -21.54 -2.74
N PRO A 46 -60.17 -20.38 -2.15
CA PRO A 46 -59.53 -19.05 -2.06
C PRO A 46 -59.47 -18.45 -0.61
N THR A 47 -58.77 -17.34 -0.37
CA THR A 47 -59.30 -15.93 -0.29
C THR A 47 -58.21 -15.07 0.39
N ASN A 48 -58.13 -13.73 0.39
CA ASN A 48 -58.65 -12.58 -0.42
C ASN A 48 -57.75 -11.37 -0.07
N GLY A 49 -57.55 -10.32 -0.88
CA GLY A 49 -57.97 -10.02 -2.26
C GLY A 49 -57.26 -8.76 -2.81
N ALA A 50 -57.41 -8.51 -4.12
CA ALA A 50 -57.30 -7.29 -4.95
C ALA A 50 -56.68 -5.98 -4.35
N THR A 51 -55.89 -5.15 -5.06
CA THR A 51 -55.86 -4.72 -6.50
C THR A 51 -54.41 -4.40 -6.94
N SER A 52 -53.86 -4.86 -8.08
CA SER A 52 -53.91 -4.26 -9.45
C SER A 52 -53.62 -2.74 -9.52
N THR A 53 -52.76 -2.17 -10.39
CA THR A 53 -52.03 -2.66 -11.59
C THR A 53 -51.06 -1.57 -12.10
N LEU A 54 -50.07 -1.94 -12.95
CA LEU A 54 -49.20 -1.07 -13.78
C LEU A 54 -48.21 -0.21 -12.96
N GLU A 55 -46.92 -0.07 -13.31
CA GLU A 55 -46.27 -0.15 -14.63
C GLU A 55 -45.03 -1.07 -14.60
N SER A 56 -44.89 -1.93 -15.62
CA SER A 56 -43.72 -2.79 -15.84
C SER A 56 -43.33 -2.77 -17.32
N MET A 57 -42.86 -1.63 -17.80
CA MET A 57 -42.32 -1.45 -19.15
C MET A 57 -41.29 -0.31 -19.19
N PHE A 58 -40.09 -0.56 -18.67
CA PHE A 58 -38.81 -0.01 -19.14
C PHE A 58 -37.70 -0.89 -18.56
N ASP A 59 -37.38 -1.98 -19.27
CA ASP A 59 -36.06 -2.60 -19.17
C ASP A 59 -35.10 -1.72 -19.98
N ASP A 60 -34.01 -1.28 -19.35
CA ASP A 60 -32.72 -1.00 -19.97
C ASP A 60 -31.66 -1.21 -18.88
N ASP A 61 -30.57 -1.91 -19.20
CA ASP A 61 -29.55 -2.32 -18.25
C ASP A 61 -28.80 -1.11 -17.64
N ASP A 62 -28.95 -0.89 -16.32
CA ASP A 62 -28.00 -0.13 -15.51
C ASP A 62 -27.44 -1.08 -14.42
N ASP A 63 -26.15 -1.41 -14.52
CA ASP A 63 -25.42 -2.16 -13.49
C ASP A 63 -25.37 -1.34 -12.17
N ASP A 64 -26.10 -1.79 -11.14
CA ASP A 64 -26.03 -1.29 -9.76
C ASP A 64 -24.67 -1.62 -9.11
N ASP A 65 -23.61 -0.91 -9.52
CA ASP A 65 -22.23 -1.07 -9.00
C ASP A 65 -21.87 -0.03 -7.92
N ASP A 66 -22.89 0.48 -7.20
CA ASP A 66 -22.75 1.53 -6.17
C ASP A 66 -22.36 0.98 -4.77
N ASP A 67 -22.27 -0.34 -4.61
CA ASP A 67 -21.89 -1.02 -3.34
C ASP A 67 -20.41 -1.47 -3.26
N GLU A 68 -19.58 -1.34 -4.33
CA GLU A 68 -18.14 -1.72 -4.28
C GLU A 68 -17.22 -0.62 -3.67
N PHE A 69 -17.74 0.27 -2.82
CA PHE A 69 -16.96 1.30 -2.12
C PHE A 69 -16.51 0.88 -0.71
N SER A 70 -16.04 -0.37 -0.59
CA SER A 70 -15.55 -0.93 0.68
C SER A 70 -14.19 -0.34 1.08
N SER A 71 -14.17 0.33 2.24
CA SER A 71 -12.94 0.75 2.92
C SER A 71 -12.30 -0.43 3.65
N SER A 72 -10.98 -0.58 3.60
CA SER A 72 -10.24 -1.66 4.27
C SER A 72 -10.25 -1.54 5.80
N ALA A 73 -11.33 -2.01 6.42
CA ALA A 73 -11.43 -2.37 7.83
C ALA A 73 -12.52 -3.44 8.04
N PRO A 74 -12.16 -4.73 8.24
CA PRO A 74 -13.16 -5.77 8.46
C PRO A 74 -13.78 -5.67 9.86
N THR A 75 -14.97 -5.08 9.96
CA THR A 75 -15.87 -5.31 11.09
C THR A 75 -16.75 -6.51 10.77
N LYS A 76 -16.43 -7.69 11.31
CA LYS A 76 -17.34 -8.84 11.28
C LYS A 76 -18.56 -8.56 12.17
N PRO A 77 -19.79 -8.92 11.76
CA PRO A 77 -20.93 -8.95 12.67
C PRO A 77 -20.85 -10.21 13.57
N ASP A 78 -21.07 -10.03 14.87
CA ASP A 78 -21.35 -11.13 15.80
C ASP A 78 -22.84 -11.45 15.78
N GLU A 79 -23.21 -12.65 15.32
CA GLU A 79 -24.53 -13.24 15.58
C GLU A 79 -24.37 -14.42 16.55
N GLY A 80 -25.01 -14.33 17.71
CA GLY A 80 -24.86 -15.31 18.79
C GLY A 80 -25.53 -14.88 20.09
N SER A 81 -26.86 -14.77 20.07
CA SER A 81 -27.66 -14.27 21.21
C SER A 81 -27.59 -15.18 22.44
N GLN A 82 -27.15 -14.63 23.59
CA GLN A 82 -27.56 -15.04 24.94
C GLN A 82 -27.24 -13.94 25.98
N ASP A 83 -28.03 -13.88 27.06
CA ASP A 83 -28.24 -12.68 27.89
C ASP A 83 -27.10 -12.24 28.85
N GLN A 84 -27.15 -10.93 29.16
CA GLN A 84 -26.51 -10.17 30.27
C GLN A 84 -25.03 -9.75 30.13
N PRO A 85 -24.60 -8.65 30.80
CA PRO A 85 -25.32 -7.42 31.20
C PRO A 85 -24.77 -6.16 30.50
N GLN A 86 -25.47 -5.02 30.61
CA GLN A 86 -25.10 -3.77 29.94
C GLN A 86 -23.65 -3.31 30.21
N ALA A 87 -22.80 -3.37 29.18
CA ALA A 87 -21.47 -2.77 29.22
C ALA A 87 -21.55 -1.23 29.22
N GLN A 88 -20.77 -0.59 30.09
CA GLN A 88 -20.66 0.86 30.15
C GLN A 88 -20.04 1.43 28.86
N PRO A 89 -20.41 2.64 28.42
CA PRO A 89 -19.80 3.27 27.25
C PRO A 89 -18.31 3.50 27.51
N THR A 90 -17.45 2.84 26.74
CA THR A 90 -16.01 3.04 26.81
C THR A 90 -15.69 4.48 26.43
N SER A 91 -15.10 5.23 27.37
CA SER A 91 -14.76 6.63 27.14
C SER A 91 -13.76 6.73 25.99
N LYS A 92 -14.11 7.46 24.93
CA LYS A 92 -13.20 7.71 23.80
C LYS A 92 -11.85 8.24 24.30
N PRO A 93 -10.71 7.80 23.71
CA PRO A 93 -9.39 8.29 24.12
C PRO A 93 -9.30 9.81 24.00
N LYS A 94 -8.82 10.48 25.05
CA LYS A 94 -8.84 11.95 25.21
C LYS A 94 -8.23 12.73 24.03
N TYR A 95 -7.30 12.12 23.29
CA TYR A 95 -6.63 12.70 22.12
C TYR A 95 -7.59 13.15 21.00
N SER A 96 -8.75 12.49 20.86
CA SER A 96 -9.75 12.81 19.82
C SER A 96 -10.77 13.89 20.27
N SER A 97 -10.54 14.56 21.39
CA SER A 97 -11.42 15.64 21.85
C SER A 97 -11.37 16.85 20.89
N PRO A 98 -12.53 17.46 20.54
CA PRO A 98 -12.59 18.57 19.58
C PRO A 98 -11.67 19.74 19.93
N ASP A 99 -11.48 20.06 21.22
CA ASP A 99 -10.63 21.17 21.66
C ASP A 99 -9.14 20.90 21.47
N ILE A 100 -8.67 19.66 21.69
CA ILE A 100 -7.28 19.26 21.40
C ILE A 100 -7.04 19.28 19.88
N LEU A 101 -7.95 18.70 19.10
CA LEU A 101 -7.86 18.70 17.64
C LEU A 101 -7.93 20.11 17.05
N ARG A 102 -8.76 21.00 17.62
CA ARG A 102 -8.82 22.42 17.24
C ARG A 102 -7.49 23.11 17.47
N GLN A 103 -6.89 22.97 18.66
CA GLN A 103 -5.57 23.55 18.94
C GLN A 103 -4.49 22.98 18.01
N PHE A 104 -4.51 21.68 17.74
CA PHE A 104 -3.60 21.03 16.82
C PHE A 104 -3.68 21.62 15.39
N TYR A 105 -4.87 21.72 14.80
CA TYR A 105 -5.05 22.34 13.48
C TYR A 105 -4.82 23.87 13.49
N GLN A 106 -5.02 24.55 14.62
CA GLN A 106 -4.72 25.99 14.72
C GLN A 106 -3.22 26.27 14.75
N ARG A 107 -2.45 25.50 15.53
CA ARG A 107 -1.08 25.82 15.98
C ARG A 107 0.02 24.97 15.32
N LEU A 108 -0.25 23.67 15.11
CA LEU A 108 0.79 22.67 14.82
C LEU A 108 0.75 22.11 13.39
N PHE A 109 -0.43 21.96 12.78
CA PHE A 109 -0.55 21.27 11.49
C PHE A 109 0.09 22.08 10.31
N PRO A 110 0.98 21.47 9.49
CA PRO A 110 1.76 22.19 8.47
C PRO A 110 0.98 22.45 7.17
N PHE A 111 -0.17 23.13 7.24
CA PHE A 111 -1.08 23.39 6.10
C PHE A 111 -0.40 23.92 4.84
N ARG A 112 0.55 24.86 4.98
CA ARG A 112 1.29 25.44 3.84
C ARG A 112 2.08 24.38 3.07
N TRP A 113 2.79 23.51 3.77
CA TRP A 113 3.64 22.49 3.14
C TRP A 113 2.80 21.36 2.57
N LEU A 114 1.70 20.95 3.24
CA LEU A 114 0.77 19.97 2.71
C LEU A 114 0.07 20.47 1.44
N PHE A 115 -0.34 21.74 1.42
CA PHE A 115 -0.87 22.40 0.22
C PHE A 115 0.17 22.38 -0.91
N GLN A 116 1.39 22.87 -0.67
CA GLN A 116 2.43 22.94 -1.69
C GLN A 116 2.84 21.57 -2.24
N TRP A 117 2.80 20.53 -1.40
CA TRP A 117 2.98 19.13 -1.82
C TRP A 117 1.89 18.71 -2.80
N LEU A 118 0.62 18.76 -2.38
CA LEU A 118 -0.52 18.23 -3.16
C LEU A 118 -0.90 19.07 -4.38
N ASN A 119 -0.52 20.36 -4.38
CA ASN A 119 -0.75 21.33 -5.43
C ASN A 119 0.39 21.37 -6.48
N HIS A 120 1.53 20.74 -6.20
CA HIS A 120 2.74 20.69 -7.05
C HIS A 120 3.30 22.07 -7.47
N SER A 121 2.82 23.15 -6.84
CA SER A 121 3.16 24.54 -7.13
C SER A 121 2.98 25.41 -5.88
N ALA A 122 3.62 26.58 -5.86
CA ALA A 122 3.37 27.60 -4.84
C ALA A 122 2.04 28.37 -5.07
N THR A 123 1.55 28.42 -6.30
CA THR A 123 0.28 29.08 -6.69
C THR A 123 -0.83 28.04 -6.86
N PRO A 124 -2.08 28.27 -6.40
CA PRO A 124 -3.17 27.32 -6.56
C PRO A 124 -3.40 26.85 -7.99
N GLN A 125 -3.57 25.54 -8.17
CA GLN A 125 -3.81 24.84 -9.43
C GLN A 125 -4.95 23.80 -9.26
N PRO A 126 -5.50 23.27 -10.38
CA PRO A 126 -6.47 22.16 -10.35
C PRO A 126 -6.05 20.97 -9.48
N ASP A 127 -4.75 20.69 -9.37
CA ASP A 127 -4.11 19.66 -8.54
C ASP A 127 -4.51 19.69 -7.06
N PHE A 128 -4.88 20.86 -6.53
CA PHE A 128 -5.45 21.02 -5.20
C PHE A 128 -6.93 21.39 -5.24
N GLN A 129 -7.34 22.25 -6.18
CA GLN A 129 -8.71 22.76 -6.29
C GLN A 129 -9.74 21.64 -6.56
N ASN A 130 -9.39 20.67 -7.42
CA ASN A 130 -10.24 19.53 -7.76
C ASN A 130 -9.85 18.26 -6.99
N ARG A 131 -9.02 18.36 -5.94
CA ARG A 131 -8.60 17.20 -5.15
C ARG A 131 -9.67 16.82 -4.13
N GLU A 132 -9.96 15.52 -4.06
CA GLU A 132 -10.81 14.97 -3.01
C GLU A 132 -10.04 14.87 -1.67
N PHE A 133 -10.70 15.31 -0.62
CA PHE A 133 -10.42 14.95 0.77
C PHE A 133 -11.64 14.26 1.36
N ALA A 134 -11.43 13.23 2.18
CA ALA A 134 -12.48 12.67 3.04
C ALA A 134 -12.18 13.00 4.51
N PHE A 135 -13.18 13.51 5.23
CA PHE A 135 -13.06 13.86 6.65
C PHE A 135 -13.73 12.81 7.51
N VAL A 136 -13.07 12.38 8.59
CA VAL A 136 -13.65 11.51 9.61
C VAL A 136 -13.86 12.34 10.86
N LEU A 137 -15.13 12.60 11.20
CA LEU A 137 -15.47 13.51 12.29
C LEU A 137 -15.60 12.81 13.65
N PRO A 138 -15.46 13.56 14.76
CA PRO A 138 -15.82 13.08 16.09
C PRO A 138 -17.24 12.49 16.11
N GLY A 139 -17.31 11.17 16.28
CA GLY A 139 -18.57 10.41 16.19
C GLY A 139 -18.63 9.39 15.06
N GLY A 140 -17.63 9.36 14.18
CA GLY A 140 -17.50 8.36 13.11
C GLY A 140 -18.13 8.76 11.77
N ALA A 141 -18.72 9.96 11.67
CA ALA A 141 -19.27 10.45 10.41
C ALA A 141 -18.16 10.61 9.35
N TYR A 142 -18.32 9.92 8.22
CA TYR A 142 -17.37 9.87 7.11
C TYR A 142 -17.87 10.76 5.96
N ILE A 143 -17.15 11.83 5.65
CA ILE A 143 -17.58 12.86 4.69
C ILE A 143 -16.59 12.92 3.52
N ARG A 144 -16.91 12.23 2.43
CA ARG A 144 -16.17 12.23 1.17
C ARG A 144 -16.34 13.52 0.35
N TYR A 145 -15.58 13.60 -0.74
CA TYR A 145 -15.70 14.62 -1.80
C TYR A 145 -15.63 16.06 -1.29
N GLN A 146 -14.86 16.31 -0.22
CA GLN A 146 -14.46 17.66 0.16
C GLN A 146 -13.33 18.14 -0.76
N SER A 147 -13.26 19.45 -0.98
CA SER A 147 -12.27 20.11 -1.82
C SER A 147 -12.14 21.58 -1.41
N PHE A 148 -10.99 22.19 -1.72
CA PHE A 148 -10.61 23.50 -1.21
C PHE A 148 -9.81 24.28 -2.25
N MET A 149 -10.10 25.57 -2.43
CA MET A 149 -9.41 26.36 -3.46
C MET A 149 -8.00 26.83 -3.02
N THR A 150 -7.74 26.90 -1.71
CA THR A 150 -6.48 27.39 -1.12
C THR A 150 -6.17 26.70 0.19
N ALA A 151 -4.89 26.79 0.63
CA ALA A 151 -4.45 26.33 1.95
C ALA A 151 -5.27 26.95 3.11
N ASP A 152 -5.65 28.23 3.01
CA ASP A 152 -6.38 28.94 4.07
C ASP A 152 -7.83 28.49 4.20
N LEU A 153 -8.50 28.20 3.08
CA LEU A 153 -9.85 27.62 3.09
C LEU A 153 -9.83 26.21 3.68
N PHE A 154 -8.82 25.41 3.32
CA PHE A 154 -8.62 24.09 3.90
C PHE A 154 -8.37 24.15 5.41
N ARG A 155 -7.43 25.00 5.85
CA ARG A 155 -7.14 25.28 7.27
C ARG A 155 -8.39 25.70 8.04
N LYS A 156 -9.17 26.65 7.49
CA LYS A 156 -10.42 27.10 8.09
C LYS A 156 -11.40 25.96 8.28
N GLN A 157 -11.56 25.08 7.28
CA GLN A 157 -12.48 23.93 7.39
C GLN A 157 -12.02 22.92 8.44
N CYS A 158 -10.73 22.57 8.50
CA CYS A 158 -10.19 21.66 9.52
C CYS A 158 -10.37 22.22 10.94
N ILE A 159 -10.16 23.53 11.15
CA ILE A 159 -10.36 24.19 12.45
C ILE A 159 -11.85 24.22 12.84
N GLN A 160 -12.75 24.38 11.86
CA GLN A 160 -14.20 24.42 12.07
C GLN A 160 -14.79 23.03 12.38
N MET A 161 -14.43 22.02 11.59
CA MET A 161 -15.00 20.66 11.68
C MET A 161 -14.24 19.75 12.66
N THR A 162 -13.00 20.09 13.02
CA THR A 162 -12.13 19.32 13.93
C THR A 162 -12.12 17.80 13.63
N PRO A 163 -11.80 17.38 12.39
CA PRO A 163 -11.82 15.96 12.04
C PRO A 163 -10.81 15.15 12.88
N GLU A 164 -11.20 13.96 13.34
CA GLU A 164 -10.30 13.00 14.02
C GLU A 164 -9.13 12.63 13.10
N ARG A 165 -9.41 12.45 11.80
CA ARG A 165 -8.42 12.36 10.72
C ARG A 165 -9.04 12.80 9.40
N PHE A 166 -8.20 13.02 8.38
CA PHE A 166 -8.65 13.11 7.00
C PHE A 166 -7.75 12.32 6.06
N GLU A 167 -8.31 11.92 4.93
CA GLU A 167 -7.69 11.10 3.90
C GLU A 167 -7.62 11.90 2.59
N VAL A 168 -6.58 11.66 1.79
CA VAL A 168 -6.31 12.36 0.53
C VAL A 168 -6.61 11.42 -0.64
N GLY A 169 -7.54 11.85 -1.49
CA GLY A 169 -7.92 11.20 -2.73
C GLY A 169 -7.20 11.78 -3.96
N PRO A 170 -7.67 11.44 -5.17
CA PRO A 170 -7.15 11.96 -6.43
C PRO A 170 -7.55 13.41 -6.67
N GLN A 171 -6.87 14.05 -7.62
CA GLN A 171 -7.40 15.17 -8.39
C GLN A 171 -8.44 14.63 -9.39
N TYR A 172 -9.60 15.26 -9.44
CA TYR A 172 -10.65 14.97 -10.42
C TYR A 172 -10.66 15.98 -11.59
N SER A 173 -11.34 15.59 -12.66
CA SER A 173 -11.65 16.44 -13.83
C SER A 173 -12.42 17.72 -13.50
N VAL A 174 -13.25 17.69 -12.47
CA VAL A 174 -13.98 18.84 -11.94
C VAL A 174 -13.94 18.82 -10.41
N ASN A 175 -14.38 19.91 -9.78
CA ASN A 175 -14.49 20.02 -8.33
C ASN A 175 -15.36 18.89 -7.72
N PRO A 176 -14.83 18.05 -6.81
CA PRO A 176 -15.56 16.96 -6.15
C PRO A 176 -16.87 17.35 -5.46
N ARG A 177 -16.98 18.60 -4.99
CA ARG A 177 -18.18 19.12 -4.34
C ARG A 177 -19.33 19.37 -5.33
N ASP A 178 -18.99 19.63 -6.59
CA ASP A 178 -19.94 19.96 -7.65
C ASP A 178 -20.34 18.71 -8.48
N ARG A 179 -19.82 17.52 -8.15
CA ARG A 179 -20.08 16.27 -8.90
C ARG A 179 -21.56 15.97 -9.15
N LYS A 180 -22.44 16.32 -8.20
CA LYS A 180 -23.90 16.13 -8.29
C LYS A 180 -24.60 17.10 -9.25
N GLN A 181 -23.90 18.11 -9.77
CA GLN A 181 -24.43 19.10 -10.72
C GLN A 181 -24.08 18.74 -12.18
N LEU A 182 -23.30 17.68 -12.40
CA LEU A 182 -22.88 17.26 -13.74
C LEU A 182 -24.02 16.54 -14.47
N ARG A 183 -24.25 16.91 -15.73
CA ARG A 183 -25.25 16.26 -16.60
C ARG A 183 -24.86 14.86 -17.09
N LYS A 184 -23.59 14.47 -16.93
CA LYS A 184 -23.05 13.16 -17.31
C LYS A 184 -22.10 12.70 -16.22
N ALA A 185 -22.39 11.55 -15.59
CA ALA A 185 -21.54 10.99 -14.53
C ALA A 185 -20.10 10.75 -15.02
N SER A 186 -19.94 10.27 -16.26
CA SER A 186 -18.64 10.06 -16.93
C SER A 186 -17.77 11.31 -17.11
N ALA A 187 -18.31 12.51 -16.87
CA ALA A 187 -17.52 13.74 -16.80
C ALA A 187 -16.74 13.89 -15.49
N PHE A 188 -17.15 13.19 -14.41
CA PHE A 188 -16.43 13.13 -13.13
C PHE A 188 -15.51 11.90 -13.11
N LYS A 189 -14.21 12.12 -13.33
CA LYS A 189 -13.22 11.05 -13.30
C LYS A 189 -11.93 11.49 -12.62
N PRO A 190 -11.22 10.58 -11.92
CA PRO A 190 -9.90 10.89 -11.40
C PRO A 190 -8.93 11.10 -12.57
N ILE A 191 -8.05 12.09 -12.45
CA ILE A 191 -7.01 12.42 -13.44
C ILE A 191 -5.65 11.95 -12.94
N MET A 192 -5.31 12.27 -11.70
CA MET A 192 -4.02 11.89 -11.12
C MET A 192 -4.09 11.83 -9.59
N LYS A 193 -3.21 11.01 -9.02
CA LYS A 193 -3.02 10.80 -7.58
C LYS A 193 -1.64 10.21 -7.38
N GLU A 194 -0.95 10.62 -6.33
CA GLU A 194 0.29 9.96 -5.87
C GLU A 194 0.10 8.44 -5.86
N LEU A 195 1.11 7.70 -6.33
CA LEU A 195 1.14 6.25 -6.14
C LEU A 195 1.42 5.99 -4.66
N VAL A 196 0.66 5.11 -4.04
CA VAL A 196 0.72 4.85 -2.60
C VAL A 196 0.85 3.37 -2.30
N PHE A 197 1.49 3.06 -1.18
CA PHE A 197 1.54 1.73 -0.58
C PHE A 197 1.22 1.83 0.90
N ASP A 198 0.56 0.82 1.46
CA ASP A 198 0.37 0.66 2.90
C ASP A 198 1.00 -0.68 3.35
N ILE A 199 1.57 -0.65 4.56
CA ILE A 199 2.25 -1.76 5.22
C ILE A 199 1.76 -1.76 6.67
N ASP A 200 0.91 -2.71 7.03
CA ASP A 200 0.45 -2.88 8.41
C ASP A 200 1.12 -4.11 9.07
N MET A 201 1.55 -3.94 10.33
CA MET A 201 2.07 -5.03 11.16
C MET A 201 1.10 -6.22 11.33
N THR A 202 -0.21 -6.06 11.17
CA THR A 202 -1.13 -7.22 11.26
C THR A 202 -0.84 -8.31 10.24
N ASP A 203 -0.33 -7.96 9.06
CA ASP A 203 -0.06 -8.95 8.02
C ASP A 203 1.11 -9.88 8.42
N TYR A 204 1.89 -9.45 9.42
CA TYR A 204 3.00 -10.17 10.03
C TYR A 204 2.60 -10.96 11.28
N ASP A 205 1.35 -10.89 11.77
CA ASP A 205 0.85 -11.71 12.90
C ASP A 205 1.12 -13.23 12.77
N PRO A 206 1.03 -13.85 11.58
CA PRO A 206 1.36 -15.27 11.41
C PRO A 206 2.83 -15.63 11.71
N ILE A 207 3.76 -14.67 11.60
CA ILE A 207 5.21 -14.92 11.72
C ILE A 207 5.87 -14.23 12.92
N ARG A 208 5.31 -13.15 13.46
CA ARG A 208 5.79 -12.52 14.70
C ARG A 208 5.27 -13.24 15.95
N THR A 209 5.92 -13.03 17.09
CA THR A 209 5.60 -13.63 18.40
C THR A 209 5.56 -12.58 19.51
N CYS A 210 6.36 -11.52 19.42
CA CYS A 210 6.55 -10.55 20.50
C CYS A 210 5.32 -9.66 20.76
N CYS A 211 4.39 -9.58 19.81
CA CYS A 211 3.17 -8.78 19.83
C CYS A 211 2.10 -9.44 18.96
N SER A 212 0.82 -9.10 19.15
CA SER A 212 -0.29 -9.53 18.31
C SER A 212 -1.23 -8.36 17.96
N GLY A 213 -1.94 -8.48 16.83
CA GLY A 213 -2.95 -7.52 16.39
C GLY A 213 -2.43 -6.09 16.33
N ALA A 214 -2.94 -5.23 17.21
CA ALA A 214 -2.67 -3.80 17.16
C ALA A 214 -1.56 -3.30 18.11
N ALA A 215 -0.86 -4.22 18.80
CA ALA A 215 0.33 -3.93 19.59
C ALA A 215 1.61 -3.95 18.73
N ILE A 216 2.60 -3.14 19.10
CA ILE A 216 3.93 -3.12 18.49
C ILE A 216 5.02 -2.92 19.55
N CYS A 217 6.25 -3.30 19.20
CA CYS A 217 7.49 -2.98 19.90
C CYS A 217 8.65 -2.96 18.90
N ASN A 218 9.83 -2.51 19.33
CA ASN A 218 10.98 -2.30 18.44
C ASN A 218 11.50 -3.60 17.79
N LYS A 219 11.20 -4.77 18.35
CA LYS A 219 11.49 -6.08 17.73
C LYS A 219 10.67 -6.31 16.46
N CYS A 220 9.34 -6.16 16.53
CA CYS A 220 8.51 -6.34 15.34
C CYS A 220 8.57 -5.14 14.39
N TRP A 221 8.91 -3.94 14.87
CA TRP A 221 9.10 -2.78 13.98
C TRP A 221 10.17 -3.01 12.89
N GLN A 222 11.12 -3.92 13.11
CA GLN A 222 12.07 -4.38 12.08
C GLN A 222 11.38 -4.93 10.82
N PHE A 223 10.16 -5.48 10.92
CA PHE A 223 9.38 -5.87 9.73
C PHE A 223 9.02 -4.68 8.84
N ILE A 224 8.68 -3.52 9.42
CA ILE A 224 8.42 -2.30 8.66
C ILE A 224 9.73 -1.75 8.07
N ILE A 225 10.84 -1.79 8.82
CA ILE A 225 12.16 -1.38 8.31
C ILE A 225 12.58 -2.25 7.10
N MET A 226 12.47 -3.58 7.20
CA MET A 226 12.71 -4.51 6.09
C MET A 226 11.84 -4.19 4.87
N ALA A 227 10.53 -3.99 5.09
CA ALA A 227 9.58 -3.70 4.03
C ALA A 227 9.87 -2.36 3.33
N VAL A 228 10.13 -1.29 4.09
CA VAL A 228 10.52 0.03 3.57
C VAL A 228 11.81 -0.08 2.74
N LYS A 229 12.85 -0.78 3.22
CA LYS A 229 14.10 -0.95 2.47
C LYS A 229 13.90 -1.62 1.11
N VAL A 230 13.15 -2.73 1.07
CA VAL A 230 12.93 -3.48 -0.17
C VAL A 230 12.07 -2.69 -1.16
N VAL A 231 11.01 -2.03 -0.68
CA VAL A 231 10.11 -1.24 -1.54
C VAL A 231 10.79 0.05 -2.02
N ASP A 232 11.47 0.80 -1.14
CA ASP A 232 12.17 2.04 -1.53
C ASP A 232 13.30 1.74 -2.54
N ALA A 233 14.07 0.66 -2.34
CA ALA A 233 15.08 0.22 -3.31
C ALA A 233 14.46 -0.11 -4.68
N ALA A 234 13.35 -0.84 -4.72
CA ALA A 234 12.68 -1.15 -5.99
C ALA A 234 12.11 0.10 -6.68
N LEU A 235 11.45 0.98 -5.93
CA LEU A 235 10.89 2.23 -6.45
C LEU A 235 11.98 3.15 -7.02
N ARG A 236 13.18 3.20 -6.40
CA ARG A 236 14.30 4.02 -6.88
C ARG A 236 15.10 3.35 -8.01
N GLU A 237 15.49 2.10 -7.85
CA GLU A 237 16.41 1.42 -8.77
C GLU A 237 15.70 0.81 -9.98
N ASP A 238 14.54 0.18 -9.79
CA ASP A 238 13.83 -0.52 -10.87
C ASP A 238 12.89 0.45 -11.62
N PHE A 239 12.17 1.29 -10.87
CA PHE A 239 11.21 2.23 -11.44
C PHE A 239 11.76 3.63 -11.65
N GLY A 240 12.89 4.02 -11.04
CA GLY A 240 13.51 5.34 -11.22
C GLY A 240 12.82 6.51 -10.52
N PHE A 241 11.99 6.26 -9.49
CA PHE A 241 11.28 7.33 -8.77
C PHE A 241 12.21 8.08 -7.82
N GLN A 242 12.02 9.40 -7.73
CA GLN A 242 12.88 10.28 -6.92
C GLN A 242 12.14 10.80 -5.68
N HIS A 243 10.88 11.18 -5.84
CA HIS A 243 10.05 11.82 -4.83
C HIS A 243 9.19 10.78 -4.13
N ILE A 244 9.81 10.03 -3.22
CA ILE A 244 9.16 9.04 -2.37
C ILE A 244 9.15 9.57 -0.93
N LEU A 245 7.96 9.72 -0.36
CA LEU A 245 7.75 10.12 1.03
C LEU A 245 7.18 8.94 1.84
N TRP A 246 7.97 8.42 2.77
CA TRP A 246 7.49 7.45 3.76
C TRP A 246 6.92 8.18 4.97
N VAL A 247 5.82 7.66 5.52
CA VAL A 247 5.04 8.30 6.60
C VAL A 247 4.55 7.25 7.58
N TYR A 248 4.82 7.44 8.86
CA TYR A 248 4.30 6.59 9.93
C TYR A 248 2.77 6.68 10.00
N SER A 249 2.08 5.54 10.06
CA SER A 249 0.61 5.48 10.07
C SER A 249 -0.05 6.00 11.37
N GLY A 250 0.77 6.41 12.34
CA GLY A 250 0.39 6.87 13.68
C GLY A 250 0.17 5.75 14.70
N ARG A 251 0.33 4.48 14.30
CA ARG A 251 0.21 3.32 15.19
C ARG A 251 1.24 2.22 14.94
N ARG A 252 1.14 1.52 13.80
CA ARG A 252 1.79 0.20 13.59
C ARG A 252 2.23 -0.09 12.17
N GLY A 253 2.23 0.91 11.29
CA GLY A 253 2.53 0.73 9.88
C GLY A 253 3.18 1.96 9.26
N ALA A 254 3.47 1.89 7.97
CA ALA A 254 4.03 2.98 7.21
C ALA A 254 3.37 3.07 5.83
N HIS A 255 3.07 4.30 5.40
CA HIS A 255 2.55 4.59 4.07
C HIS A 255 3.68 5.16 3.21
N ALA A 256 3.80 4.71 1.95
CA ALA A 256 4.59 5.40 0.94
C ALA A 256 3.71 6.34 0.11
N TRP A 257 4.24 7.50 -0.26
CA TRP A 257 3.62 8.44 -1.20
C TRP A 257 4.64 8.83 -2.28
N ILE A 258 4.48 8.29 -3.48
CA ILE A 258 5.34 8.54 -4.64
C ILE A 258 4.72 9.70 -5.43
N SER A 259 5.40 10.83 -5.40
CA SER A 259 4.92 12.11 -5.92
C SER A 259 5.54 12.49 -7.27
N ASP A 260 6.40 11.67 -7.90
CA ASP A 260 6.88 11.90 -9.26
C ASP A 260 5.70 12.07 -10.24
N LYS A 261 5.74 13.08 -11.14
CA LYS A 261 4.64 13.36 -12.08
C LYS A 261 4.13 12.12 -12.82
N ARG A 262 5.03 11.32 -13.39
CA ARG A 262 4.70 10.06 -14.09
C ARG A 262 4.13 8.95 -13.19
N ALA A 263 4.33 9.00 -11.87
CA ALA A 263 3.63 8.13 -10.92
C ALA A 263 2.20 8.65 -10.67
N ARG A 264 2.05 9.99 -10.56
CA ARG A 264 0.74 10.60 -10.34
C ARG A 264 -0.24 10.31 -11.48
N GLU A 265 0.26 10.36 -12.71
CA GLU A 265 -0.47 10.16 -13.97
C GLU A 265 -0.64 8.67 -14.36
N MET A 266 -0.27 7.71 -13.52
CA MET A 266 -0.51 6.28 -13.80
C MET A 266 -1.99 5.93 -13.72
N ASP A 267 -2.50 5.27 -14.76
CA ASP A 267 -3.78 4.57 -14.75
C ASP A 267 -3.76 3.28 -13.90
N ASP A 268 -4.94 2.74 -13.64
CA ASP A 268 -5.15 1.54 -12.82
C ASP A 268 -4.45 0.29 -13.37
N THR A 269 -4.24 0.19 -14.68
CA THR A 269 -3.52 -0.95 -15.30
C THR A 269 -2.03 -0.87 -14.98
N LYS A 270 -1.41 0.30 -15.14
CA LYS A 270 -0.01 0.54 -14.77
C LYS A 270 0.21 0.38 -13.27
N ARG A 271 -0.70 0.92 -12.45
CA ARG A 271 -0.71 0.75 -10.98
C ARG A 271 -0.77 -0.71 -10.57
N ARG A 272 -1.69 -1.49 -11.14
CA ARG A 272 -1.86 -2.92 -10.86
C ARG A 272 -0.64 -3.74 -11.28
N ALA A 273 -0.06 -3.46 -12.43
CA ALA A 273 1.18 -4.11 -12.87
C ALA A 273 2.35 -3.82 -11.91
N LEU A 274 2.47 -2.58 -11.44
CA LEU A 274 3.52 -2.15 -10.51
C LEU A 274 3.31 -2.72 -9.10
N ALA A 275 2.08 -2.71 -8.57
CA ALA A 275 1.75 -3.36 -7.31
C ALA A 275 2.05 -4.88 -7.37
N ASN A 276 1.63 -5.56 -8.44
CA ASN A 276 1.90 -6.98 -8.64
C ASN A 276 3.39 -7.32 -8.82
N TYR A 277 4.23 -6.38 -9.26
CA TYR A 277 5.69 -6.56 -9.30
C TYR A 277 6.32 -6.61 -7.90
N LEU A 278 5.75 -5.88 -6.94
CA LEU A 278 6.21 -5.78 -5.56
C LEU A 278 5.53 -6.78 -4.60
N VAL A 279 4.45 -7.43 -5.02
CA VAL A 279 3.81 -8.50 -4.23
C VAL A 279 4.45 -9.84 -4.56
N LEU A 280 5.02 -10.49 -3.56
CA LEU A 280 5.48 -11.88 -3.68
C LEU A 280 4.33 -12.83 -3.34
N THR A 281 3.69 -13.39 -4.37
CA THR A 281 2.64 -14.41 -4.20
C THR A 281 3.22 -15.74 -3.75
N MET A 282 3.44 -15.87 -2.44
CA MET A 282 3.64 -17.15 -1.77
C MET A 282 2.29 -17.88 -1.69
N GLY A 283 2.22 -19.11 -2.21
CA GLY A 283 0.95 -19.84 -2.32
C GLY A 283 0.20 -20.01 -0.99
N ASN A 284 -1.12 -20.04 -1.10
CA ASN A 284 -2.11 -19.90 -0.02
C ASN A 284 -1.90 -20.86 1.17
N GLU A 285 -2.48 -20.52 2.32
CA GLU A 285 -2.49 -21.33 3.56
C GLU A 285 -3.00 -22.78 3.40
N GLN A 286 -3.64 -23.12 2.27
CA GLN A 286 -4.12 -24.46 1.91
C GLN A 286 -3.04 -25.38 1.29
N GLY A 287 -1.74 -25.08 1.47
CA GLY A 287 -0.65 -26.07 1.33
C GLY A 287 -0.17 -26.44 -0.08
N LYS A 288 -0.82 -25.98 -1.16
CA LYS A 288 -0.27 -26.08 -2.53
C LYS A 288 0.52 -24.83 -2.92
N ARG A 289 1.74 -24.72 -2.39
CA ARG A 289 2.66 -23.65 -2.76
C ARG A 289 3.24 -23.90 -4.16
N ALA A 290 2.92 -23.04 -5.12
CA ALA A 290 3.76 -22.90 -6.31
C ALA A 290 5.10 -22.30 -5.84
N GLY A 291 6.21 -23.02 -6.06
CA GLY A 291 7.54 -22.55 -5.67
C GLY A 291 7.93 -21.29 -6.44
N ILE A 292 8.76 -20.43 -5.85
CA ILE A 292 9.17 -19.18 -6.52
C ILE A 292 9.97 -19.53 -7.78
N LYS A 293 9.53 -19.00 -8.93
CA LYS A 293 10.15 -19.25 -10.24
C LYS A 293 11.66 -19.03 -10.18
N ARG A 294 12.43 -20.01 -10.68
CA ARG A 294 13.88 -19.97 -10.80
C ARG A 294 14.33 -19.79 -12.27
N PRO A 295 15.47 -19.13 -12.54
CA PRO A 295 16.28 -18.35 -11.59
C PRO A 295 15.48 -17.18 -10.99
N LEU A 296 15.86 -16.73 -9.79
CA LEU A 296 15.17 -15.63 -9.11
C LEU A 296 15.18 -14.37 -9.98
N HIS A 297 14.07 -13.64 -9.99
CA HIS A 297 14.01 -12.32 -10.60
C HIS A 297 15.01 -11.37 -9.90
N PRO A 298 15.71 -10.47 -10.62
CA PRO A 298 16.74 -9.60 -10.01
C PRO A 298 16.26 -8.82 -8.77
N HIS A 299 15.01 -8.35 -8.79
CA HIS A 299 14.37 -7.73 -7.61
C HIS A 299 14.36 -8.66 -6.38
N LEU A 300 14.03 -9.95 -6.53
CA LEU A 300 13.98 -10.91 -5.43
C LEU A 300 15.39 -11.30 -4.94
N ASP A 301 16.37 -11.38 -5.85
CA ASP A 301 17.77 -11.62 -5.49
C ASP A 301 18.37 -10.42 -4.71
N ARG A 302 18.10 -9.18 -5.14
CA ARG A 302 18.45 -7.97 -4.37
C ARG A 302 17.71 -7.94 -3.03
N SER A 303 16.42 -8.26 -3.02
CA SER A 303 15.62 -8.31 -1.78
C SER A 303 16.20 -9.32 -0.78
N LEU A 304 16.54 -10.53 -1.20
CA LEU A 304 17.22 -11.51 -0.35
C LEU A 304 18.53 -10.97 0.24
N LYS A 305 19.34 -10.25 -0.54
CA LYS A 305 20.59 -9.64 -0.06
C LYS A 305 20.33 -8.59 1.03
N ILE A 306 19.30 -7.76 0.86
CA ILE A 306 18.86 -6.77 1.87
C ILE A 306 18.34 -7.45 3.14
N LEU A 307 17.58 -8.53 3.00
CA LEU A 307 16.85 -9.18 4.10
C LEU A 307 17.67 -10.22 4.88
N ASN A 308 18.75 -10.76 4.29
CA ASN A 308 19.59 -11.80 4.91
C ASN A 308 20.09 -11.47 6.34
N PRO A 309 20.57 -10.25 6.66
CA PRO A 309 20.99 -9.92 8.03
C PRO A 309 19.83 -9.98 9.02
N TYR A 310 18.69 -9.38 8.66
CA TYR A 310 17.49 -9.33 9.49
C TYR A 310 16.87 -10.71 9.75
N PHE A 311 17.03 -11.66 8.82
CA PHE A 311 16.56 -13.02 9.08
C PHE A 311 17.26 -13.64 10.31
N GLN A 312 18.57 -13.44 10.45
CA GLN A 312 19.34 -13.96 11.58
C GLN A 312 18.92 -13.30 12.90
N ASP A 313 18.88 -11.97 12.93
CA ASP A 313 18.67 -11.22 14.16
C ASP A 313 17.18 -11.06 14.49
N THR A 314 16.37 -10.57 13.55
CA THR A 314 14.94 -10.35 13.77
C THR A 314 14.16 -11.66 13.81
N VAL A 315 14.30 -12.54 12.82
CA VAL A 315 13.46 -13.74 12.73
C VAL A 315 13.95 -14.84 13.68
N LEU A 316 15.20 -15.29 13.57
CA LEU A 316 15.67 -16.45 14.33
C LEU A 316 15.96 -16.16 15.81
N ALA A 317 16.39 -14.94 16.16
CA ALA A 317 16.72 -14.58 17.55
C ALA A 317 15.60 -13.78 18.25
N ASP A 318 15.07 -12.72 17.63
CA ASP A 318 14.12 -11.83 18.31
C ASP A 318 12.67 -12.32 18.34
N GLN A 319 12.19 -12.93 17.26
CA GLN A 319 10.87 -13.56 17.20
C GLN A 319 10.90 -15.03 17.63
N ASP A 320 12.00 -15.76 17.40
CA ASP A 320 12.14 -17.19 17.70
C ASP A 320 10.88 -18.03 17.35
N PRO A 321 10.31 -17.88 16.12
CA PRO A 321 8.97 -18.36 15.81
C PRO A 321 8.85 -19.88 15.90
N TRP A 322 9.93 -20.63 15.67
CA TRP A 322 9.95 -22.09 15.64
C TRP A 322 10.31 -22.71 16.99
N HIS A 323 10.43 -21.93 18.08
CA HIS A 323 10.47 -22.49 19.42
C HIS A 323 9.19 -23.31 19.70
N SER A 324 8.02 -22.77 19.34
CA SER A 324 6.72 -23.46 19.44
C SER A 324 6.67 -24.69 18.51
N PRO A 325 6.21 -25.87 18.99
CA PRO A 325 6.04 -27.06 18.15
C PRO A 325 5.13 -26.83 16.94
N GLU A 326 4.03 -26.10 17.13
CA GLU A 326 3.02 -25.81 16.10
C GLU A 326 3.60 -24.98 14.94
N ARG A 327 4.51 -24.05 15.26
CA ARG A 327 5.23 -23.24 14.26
C ARG A 327 6.45 -23.96 13.69
N ALA A 328 7.08 -24.86 14.44
CA ALA A 328 8.12 -25.75 13.94
C ALA A 328 7.56 -26.75 12.91
N GLU A 329 6.34 -27.26 13.11
CA GLU A 329 5.65 -28.10 12.12
C GLU A 329 5.43 -27.32 10.82
N LYS A 330 4.98 -26.05 10.90
CA LYS A 330 4.86 -25.19 9.72
C LYS A 330 6.20 -25.05 8.97
N LEU A 331 7.34 -24.92 9.66
CA LEU A 331 8.66 -24.92 9.01
C LEU A 331 8.93 -26.22 8.24
N LEU A 332 8.60 -27.39 8.82
CA LEU A 332 8.74 -28.68 8.13
C LEU A 332 7.83 -28.80 6.90
N GLN A 333 6.63 -28.24 6.95
CA GLN A 333 5.73 -28.18 5.79
C GLN A 333 6.28 -27.32 4.64
N LEU A 334 7.20 -26.37 4.90
CA LEU A 334 7.90 -25.59 3.88
C LEU A 334 9.11 -26.33 3.24
N LEU A 335 9.54 -27.47 3.80
CA LEU A 335 10.64 -28.29 3.27
C LEU A 335 10.09 -29.43 2.39
N PRO A 336 10.50 -29.55 1.11
CA PRO A 336 9.93 -30.57 0.21
C PRO A 336 10.34 -32.02 0.50
N ASP A 337 11.50 -32.25 1.12
CA ASP A 337 12.08 -33.58 1.32
C ASP A 337 11.53 -34.28 2.56
N LYS A 338 10.77 -35.37 2.35
CA LYS A 338 10.14 -36.09 3.47
C LYS A 338 11.14 -36.79 4.38
N GLY A 339 12.23 -37.33 3.86
CA GLY A 339 13.30 -37.92 4.69
C GLY A 339 13.95 -36.90 5.62
N LEU A 340 14.29 -35.73 5.07
CA LEU A 340 14.82 -34.61 5.86
C LEU A 340 13.82 -34.18 6.94
N THR A 341 12.55 -33.97 6.60
CA THR A 341 11.54 -33.55 7.59
C THR A 341 11.33 -34.59 8.69
N THR A 342 11.35 -35.89 8.39
CA THR A 342 11.24 -36.95 9.40
C THR A 342 12.47 -36.99 10.32
N ALA A 343 13.68 -36.80 9.80
CA ALA A 343 14.90 -36.72 10.59
C ALA A 343 14.91 -35.49 11.52
N LEU A 344 14.47 -34.33 11.02
CA LEU A 344 14.33 -33.10 11.79
C LEU A 344 13.26 -33.23 12.89
N GLN A 345 12.06 -33.71 12.56
CA GLN A 345 10.98 -33.93 13.53
C GLN A 345 11.47 -34.82 14.68
N LYS A 346 12.06 -35.99 14.38
CA LYS A 346 12.62 -36.89 15.40
C LYS A 346 13.67 -36.21 16.29
N LYS A 347 14.52 -35.35 15.71
CA LYS A 347 15.54 -34.59 16.46
C LYS A 347 14.91 -33.55 17.40
N TRP A 348 13.86 -32.87 16.95
CA TRP A 348 13.18 -31.83 17.72
C TRP A 348 12.25 -32.43 18.79
N ASP A 349 11.58 -33.56 18.52
CA ASP A 349 10.83 -34.32 19.53
C ASP A 349 11.75 -34.83 20.65
N SER A 350 12.99 -35.21 20.31
CA SER A 350 14.01 -35.66 21.27
C SER A 350 14.65 -34.51 22.06
N THR A 351 14.42 -33.24 21.68
CA THR A 351 14.97 -32.06 22.34
C THR A 351 14.06 -30.85 22.04
N PRO A 352 12.94 -30.70 22.77
CA PRO A 352 11.87 -29.75 22.39
C PRO A 352 12.32 -28.28 22.49
N ASP A 353 13.14 -27.93 23.50
CA ASP A 353 13.58 -26.57 23.83
C ASP A 353 14.63 -25.98 22.85
N ARG A 354 14.70 -26.49 21.61
CA ARG A 354 15.61 -25.95 20.58
C ARG A 354 15.04 -24.65 20.02
N SER A 355 15.85 -23.59 20.06
CA SER A 355 15.51 -22.30 19.44
C SER A 355 15.49 -22.38 17.92
N SER A 356 14.86 -21.40 17.28
CA SER A 356 14.77 -21.26 15.82
C SER A 356 16.14 -21.21 15.16
N ASN A 357 17.12 -20.57 15.81
CA ASN A 357 18.52 -20.60 15.39
C ASN A 357 19.08 -22.03 15.30
N GLN A 358 18.85 -22.85 16.34
CA GLN A 358 19.30 -24.23 16.37
C GLN A 358 18.54 -25.10 15.36
N LYS A 359 17.21 -24.94 15.27
CA LYS A 359 16.34 -25.62 14.30
C LYS A 359 16.72 -25.27 12.85
N TRP A 360 17.16 -24.04 12.58
CA TRP A 360 17.63 -23.61 11.24
C TRP A 360 18.97 -24.23 10.85
N ALA A 361 19.92 -24.31 11.79
CA ALA A 361 21.21 -24.97 11.60
C ALA A 361 21.05 -26.50 11.47
N ASP A 362 20.07 -27.09 12.16
CA ASP A 362 19.76 -28.52 12.06
C ASP A 362 19.41 -28.96 10.64
N ILE A 363 18.81 -28.08 9.82
CA ILE A 363 18.47 -28.36 8.42
C ILE A 363 19.74 -28.68 7.62
N ASP A 364 20.79 -27.87 7.78
CA ASP A 364 22.06 -28.08 7.07
C ASP A 364 22.77 -29.32 7.62
N THR A 365 22.85 -29.47 8.96
CA THR A 365 23.46 -30.63 9.61
C THR A 365 22.79 -31.95 9.21
N ALA A 366 21.46 -31.98 9.12
CA ALA A 366 20.72 -33.18 8.74
C ALA A 366 20.91 -33.51 7.25
N ALA A 367 21.01 -32.50 6.38
CA ALA A 367 21.30 -32.68 4.97
C ALA A 367 22.73 -33.21 4.74
N GLU A 368 23.73 -32.63 5.42
CA GLU A 368 25.13 -33.08 5.39
C GLU A 368 25.30 -34.50 5.94
N ALA A 369 24.51 -34.89 6.95
CA ALA A 369 24.43 -36.26 7.46
C ALA A 369 23.71 -37.26 6.52
N GLY A 370 23.35 -36.85 5.30
CA GLY A 370 22.79 -37.74 4.27
C GLY A 370 21.29 -38.03 4.39
N ASN A 371 20.53 -37.22 5.14
CA ASN A 371 19.07 -37.41 5.26
C ASN A 371 18.25 -36.82 4.09
N LEU A 372 18.92 -36.25 3.07
CA LEU A 372 18.28 -35.90 1.80
C LEU A 372 17.93 -37.16 1.02
N THR A 373 16.66 -37.31 0.65
CA THR A 373 16.14 -38.49 -0.04
C THR A 373 15.73 -38.22 -1.48
N THR A 374 15.22 -37.02 -1.77
CA THR A 374 14.71 -36.61 -3.08
C THR A 374 15.24 -35.27 -3.57
N LEU A 375 15.66 -34.37 -2.65
CA LEU A 375 16.23 -33.08 -3.02
C LEU A 375 17.75 -33.12 -3.21
N SER A 376 18.23 -32.43 -4.23
CA SER A 376 19.64 -32.04 -4.33
C SER A 376 19.97 -30.90 -3.36
N ALA A 377 21.26 -30.77 -2.99
CA ALA A 377 21.74 -29.67 -2.16
C ALA A 377 21.37 -28.28 -2.71
N LYS A 378 21.34 -28.11 -4.04
CA LYS A 378 20.90 -26.87 -4.69
C LYS A 378 19.43 -26.55 -4.38
N GLN A 379 18.54 -27.54 -4.50
CA GLN A 379 17.11 -27.36 -4.22
C GLN A 379 16.85 -27.11 -2.73
N LEU A 380 17.68 -27.62 -1.83
CA LEU A 380 17.64 -27.26 -0.41
C LEU A 380 18.01 -25.78 -0.19
N VAL A 381 19.04 -25.28 -0.87
CA VAL A 381 19.40 -23.84 -0.85
C VAL A 381 18.25 -22.99 -1.39
N ASP A 382 17.62 -23.39 -2.50
CA ASP A 382 16.44 -22.73 -3.05
C ASP A 382 15.27 -22.72 -2.03
N ALA A 383 14.97 -23.85 -1.38
CA ALA A 383 13.95 -23.92 -0.32
C ALA A 383 14.28 -23.00 0.88
N LYS A 384 15.54 -22.95 1.32
CA LYS A 384 15.99 -22.03 2.38
C LYS A 384 15.98 -20.56 1.96
N GLN A 385 16.02 -20.24 0.67
CA GLN A 385 15.77 -18.87 0.17
C GLN A 385 14.27 -18.53 0.22
N ASP A 386 13.40 -19.45 -0.21
CA ASP A 386 11.94 -19.25 -0.20
C ASP A 386 11.40 -19.13 1.23
N ILE A 387 11.96 -19.86 2.19
CA ILE A 387 11.65 -19.69 3.63
C ILE A 387 12.13 -18.32 4.14
N ARG A 388 13.32 -17.85 3.75
CA ARG A 388 13.78 -16.50 4.12
C ARG A 388 12.82 -15.43 3.63
N LEU A 389 12.41 -15.49 2.36
CA LEU A 389 11.45 -14.55 1.79
C LEU A 389 10.10 -14.59 2.52
N GLU A 390 9.55 -15.76 2.85
CA GLU A 390 8.28 -15.88 3.59
C GLU A 390 8.27 -15.10 4.93
N TYR A 391 9.39 -15.14 5.63
CA TYR A 391 9.55 -14.56 6.96
C TYR A 391 10.11 -13.14 6.97
N THR A 392 10.49 -12.55 5.82
CA THR A 392 11.15 -11.22 5.78
C THR A 392 10.70 -10.30 4.66
N TYR A 393 10.11 -10.81 3.58
CA TYR A 393 9.71 -10.00 2.43
C TYR A 393 8.49 -9.12 2.77
N PRO A 394 8.40 -7.88 2.24
CA PRO A 394 7.25 -7.00 2.43
C PRO A 394 5.90 -7.67 2.19
N ARG A 395 5.02 -7.55 3.17
CA ARG A 395 3.58 -7.78 3.05
C ARG A 395 2.92 -6.42 2.82
N LEU A 396 2.29 -6.24 1.67
CA LEU A 396 1.72 -4.98 1.20
C LEU A 396 0.21 -5.14 1.03
N ASP A 397 -0.59 -4.17 1.49
CA ASP A 397 -1.96 -4.06 1.01
C ASP A 397 -1.91 -3.56 -0.45
N ALA A 398 -2.06 -4.51 -1.38
CA ALA A 398 -1.95 -4.21 -2.80
C ALA A 398 -3.18 -3.45 -3.34
N GLU A 399 -4.34 -3.50 -2.68
CA GLU A 399 -5.55 -2.85 -3.18
C GLU A 399 -5.48 -1.32 -3.04
N VAL A 400 -4.86 -0.80 -1.98
CA VAL A 400 -4.61 0.66 -1.85
C VAL A 400 -3.75 1.22 -2.98
N SER A 401 -2.95 0.35 -3.61
CA SER A 401 -2.00 0.69 -4.67
C SER A 401 -2.62 0.65 -6.07
N LYS A 402 -3.72 -0.10 -6.25
CA LYS A 402 -4.25 -0.51 -7.57
C LYS A 402 -5.18 0.49 -8.24
N LYS A 403 -6.15 1.07 -7.51
CA LYS A 403 -7.15 2.00 -8.07
C LYS A 403 -6.75 3.47 -7.85
N LEU A 404 -6.84 4.31 -8.89
CA LEU A 404 -6.49 5.74 -8.86
C LEU A 404 -7.37 6.55 -7.89
N ASN A 405 -8.60 6.09 -7.63
CA ASN A 405 -9.56 6.76 -6.73
C ASN A 405 -9.38 6.45 -5.24
N HIS A 406 -8.41 5.62 -4.86
CA HIS A 406 -8.22 5.21 -3.47
C HIS A 406 -7.84 6.39 -2.54
N LEU A 407 -8.42 6.41 -1.34
CA LEU A 407 -8.18 7.43 -0.32
C LEU A 407 -7.23 6.88 0.74
N LEU A 408 -6.17 7.62 1.06
CA LEU A 408 -5.21 7.21 2.10
C LEU A 408 -4.99 8.33 3.12
N LYS A 409 -4.83 7.94 4.39
CA LYS A 409 -4.69 8.84 5.54
C LYS A 409 -3.55 9.84 5.32
N SER A 410 -3.87 11.13 5.48
CA SER A 410 -2.92 12.22 5.18
C SER A 410 -1.73 12.25 6.14
N PRO A 411 -0.54 12.67 5.69
CA PRO A 411 0.57 12.99 6.59
C PRO A 411 0.19 14.06 7.63
N PHE A 412 0.85 14.00 8.78
CA PHE A 412 0.65 14.89 9.93
C PHE A 412 -0.72 14.85 10.61
N VAL A 413 -1.68 14.00 10.24
CA VAL A 413 -2.91 13.85 11.05
C VAL A 413 -2.60 13.15 12.38
N VAL A 414 -3.44 13.38 13.39
CA VAL A 414 -3.37 12.65 14.68
C VAL A 414 -4.03 11.29 14.50
N HIS A 415 -3.40 10.22 14.99
CA HIS A 415 -4.04 8.91 15.02
C HIS A 415 -4.94 8.79 16.27
N PRO A 416 -6.27 8.61 16.13
CA PRO A 416 -7.24 8.80 17.22
C PRO A 416 -7.03 7.83 18.39
N GLY A 417 -6.59 6.60 18.11
CA GLY A 417 -6.36 5.57 19.13
C GLY A 417 -5.03 5.65 19.88
N THR A 418 -4.10 6.52 19.48
CA THR A 418 -2.74 6.63 20.09
C THR A 418 -2.35 8.06 20.43
N GLY A 419 -3.00 9.07 19.85
CA GLY A 419 -2.62 10.47 19.96
C GLY A 419 -1.37 10.85 19.18
N ARG A 420 -0.64 9.89 18.58
CA ARG A 420 0.61 10.15 17.83
C ARG A 420 0.33 10.83 16.50
N VAL A 421 1.23 11.71 16.10
CA VAL A 421 1.18 12.37 14.78
C VAL A 421 1.70 11.42 13.70
N CYS A 422 1.05 11.40 12.54
CA CYS A 422 1.47 10.61 11.38
C CYS A 422 2.67 11.28 10.68
N VAL A 423 3.84 11.23 11.31
CA VAL A 423 5.05 11.94 10.85
C VAL A 423 5.75 11.24 9.68
N PRO A 424 6.42 12.00 8.79
CA PRO A 424 7.37 11.43 7.84
C PRO A 424 8.50 10.62 8.48
N ILE A 425 8.99 9.63 7.74
CA ILE A 425 10.15 8.80 8.08
C ILE A 425 11.31 9.19 7.15
N ASP A 426 12.51 9.40 7.70
CA ASP A 426 13.72 9.65 6.92
C ASP A 426 14.37 8.32 6.51
N THR A 427 14.37 8.02 5.21
CA THR A 427 14.94 6.75 4.71
C THR A 427 16.46 6.69 4.79
N ARG A 428 17.14 7.81 5.06
CA ARG A 428 18.61 7.88 5.19
C ARG A 428 19.10 7.40 6.56
N THR A 429 18.21 7.41 7.55
CA THR A 429 18.43 7.01 8.95
C THR A 429 17.23 6.18 9.42
N LEU A 430 16.82 5.22 8.59
CA LEU A 430 15.56 4.47 8.76
C LEU A 430 15.56 3.63 10.03
N GLU A 431 16.71 3.09 10.40
CA GLU A 431 16.95 2.28 11.58
C GLU A 431 16.84 3.07 12.89
N ASP A 432 17.04 4.39 12.85
CA ASP A 432 16.92 5.29 14.00
C ASP A 432 15.45 5.67 14.30
N PHE A 433 14.50 5.30 13.43
CA PHE A 433 13.08 5.63 13.61
C PHE A 433 12.39 4.71 14.63
N ASP A 434 12.16 5.22 15.84
CA ASP A 434 11.38 4.54 16.88
C ASP A 434 9.89 5.01 16.87
N PRO A 435 8.92 4.14 16.54
CA PRO A 435 7.50 4.48 16.51
C PRO A 435 6.90 4.75 17.91
N LEU A 436 7.59 4.34 18.97
CA LEU A 436 7.18 4.50 20.37
C LEU A 436 7.58 5.88 20.94
N THR A 437 8.53 6.58 20.32
CA THR A 437 8.95 7.94 20.72
C THR A 437 8.27 9.06 19.93
N VAL A 438 7.64 8.75 18.78
CA VAL A 438 6.89 9.72 17.96
C VAL A 438 5.89 10.52 18.80
N PRO A 439 5.95 11.86 18.82
CA PRO A 439 5.23 12.67 19.80
C PRO A 439 3.70 12.56 19.67
N THR A 440 3.02 12.61 20.82
CA THR A 440 1.56 12.72 20.86
C THR A 440 1.10 14.18 20.77
N VAL A 441 -0.12 14.40 20.29
CA VAL A 441 -0.74 15.74 20.25
C VAL A 441 -0.76 16.42 21.62
N THR A 442 -0.90 15.65 22.71
CA THR A 442 -0.86 16.17 24.08
C THR A 442 0.55 16.53 24.55
N ASP A 443 1.57 15.80 24.12
CA ASP A 443 2.97 16.16 24.41
C ASP A 443 3.35 17.45 23.67
N LEU A 444 2.99 17.56 22.40
CA LEU A 444 3.27 18.76 21.59
C LEU A 444 2.61 20.02 22.15
N LEU A 445 1.37 19.93 22.64
CA LEU A 445 0.72 21.08 23.28
C LEU A 445 1.43 21.47 24.59
N ARG A 446 1.80 20.49 25.42
CA ARG A 446 2.57 20.72 26.65
C ARG A 446 3.94 21.36 26.37
N GLU A 447 4.66 20.88 25.37
CA GLU A 447 5.96 21.42 24.95
C GLU A 447 5.88 22.90 24.56
N ILE A 448 4.79 23.36 23.93
CA ILE A 448 4.61 24.80 23.65
C ILE A 448 4.45 25.59 24.95
N ASP A 449 3.60 25.11 25.86
CA ASP A 449 3.33 25.80 27.12
C ASP A 449 4.58 25.85 28.02
N GLU A 450 5.41 24.79 28.01
CA GLU A 450 6.74 24.74 28.64
C GLU A 450 7.73 25.71 27.96
N TRP A 451 7.74 25.79 26.63
CA TRP A 451 8.59 26.72 25.90
C TRP A 451 8.23 28.18 26.21
N ASP A 452 6.94 28.51 26.20
CA ASP A 452 6.42 29.87 26.45
C ASP A 452 6.65 30.31 27.90
N GLN A 453 6.67 29.39 28.87
CA GLN A 453 7.10 29.67 30.25
C GLN A 453 8.60 29.97 30.34
N ASN A 454 9.44 29.11 29.72
CA ASN A 454 10.90 29.24 29.79
C ASN A 454 11.45 30.46 29.02
N HIS A 455 10.72 30.95 28.01
CA HIS A 455 11.11 32.09 27.17
C HIS A 455 10.31 33.37 27.47
N GLY A 456 9.67 33.46 28.65
CA GLY A 456 8.89 34.64 29.07
C GLY A 456 9.69 35.94 29.22
N SER A 457 11.02 35.90 29.08
CA SER A 457 11.92 37.08 29.02
C SER A 457 12.17 37.61 27.60
N MET A 458 11.77 36.87 26.56
CA MET A 458 11.84 37.35 25.17
C MET A 458 10.73 38.37 24.89
N SER A 459 11.01 39.34 24.02
CA SER A 459 9.97 40.30 23.60
C SER A 459 8.86 39.60 22.81
N ASP A 460 7.63 40.10 22.88
CA ASP A 460 6.49 39.53 22.15
C ASP A 460 6.72 39.53 20.63
N GLU A 461 7.50 40.50 20.11
CA GLU A 461 7.92 40.57 18.71
C GLU A 461 8.89 39.45 18.29
N GLU A 462 9.71 38.96 19.20
CA GLU A 462 10.60 37.82 18.95
C GLU A 462 9.84 36.49 19.10
N ARG A 463 8.95 36.39 20.10
CA ARG A 463 8.08 35.22 20.28
C ARG A 463 7.14 35.02 19.09
N ALA A 464 6.60 36.10 18.51
CA ALA A 464 5.73 36.05 17.33
C ALA A 464 6.44 35.59 16.04
N LYS A 465 7.78 35.62 15.98
CA LYS A 465 8.56 35.13 14.82
C LYS A 465 8.73 33.61 14.81
N VAL A 466 8.54 32.94 15.96
CA VAL A 466 8.68 31.49 16.11
C VAL A 466 7.30 30.85 16.01
N GLN A 467 7.06 30.04 14.97
CA GLN A 467 5.81 29.32 14.81
C GLN A 467 5.73 28.18 15.85
N ASP A 468 4.54 27.91 16.39
CA ASP A 468 4.39 26.98 17.53
C ASP A 468 4.98 25.57 17.26
N TRP A 469 4.87 25.03 16.05
CA TRP A 469 5.50 23.75 15.69
C TRP A 469 7.05 23.76 15.79
N GLN A 470 7.69 24.93 15.71
CA GLN A 470 9.15 25.08 15.88
C GLN A 470 9.58 25.04 17.35
N LYS A 471 8.65 25.21 18.29
CA LYS A 471 8.88 25.11 19.74
C LYS A 471 8.87 23.66 20.24
N THR A 472 8.48 22.71 19.38
CA THR A 472 8.12 21.33 19.74
C THR A 472 9.00 20.28 19.05
N SER A 473 8.95 19.04 19.54
CA SER A 473 9.53 17.85 18.94
C SER A 473 8.99 17.55 17.52
N LEU A 474 7.88 18.17 17.11
CA LEU A 474 7.38 18.11 15.72
C LEU A 474 8.31 18.80 14.71
N LYS A 475 9.19 19.70 15.16
CA LYS A 475 10.05 20.56 14.31
C LYS A 475 10.83 19.77 13.25
N GLY A 476 11.57 18.73 13.66
CA GLY A 476 12.43 17.97 12.73
C GLY A 476 11.65 17.32 11.60
N TYR A 477 10.48 16.77 11.90
CA TYR A 477 9.58 16.14 10.92
C TYR A 477 9.01 17.15 9.90
N VAL A 478 8.66 18.36 10.35
CA VAL A 478 8.18 19.45 9.48
C VAL A 478 9.32 20.03 8.63
N GLU A 479 10.53 20.14 9.16
CA GLU A 479 11.71 20.59 8.41
C GLU A 479 12.12 19.56 7.34
N TYR A 480 12.09 18.26 7.65
CA TYR A 480 12.27 17.18 6.68
C TYR A 480 11.21 17.24 5.56
N PHE A 481 9.92 17.34 5.91
CA PHE A 481 8.84 17.45 4.92
C PHE A 481 8.97 18.70 4.04
N ARG A 482 9.32 19.85 4.63
CA ARG A 482 9.60 21.08 3.88
C ARG A 482 10.74 20.88 2.88
N GLY A 483 11.81 20.16 3.27
CA GLY A 483 12.92 19.79 2.39
C GLY A 483 12.47 18.92 1.22
N TYR A 484 11.67 17.88 1.50
CA TYR A 484 11.05 17.02 0.50
C TYR A 484 10.20 17.80 -0.51
N VAL A 485 9.28 18.65 -0.03
CA VAL A 485 8.40 19.47 -0.88
C VAL A 485 9.21 20.47 -1.71
N ALA A 486 10.24 21.10 -1.15
CA ALA A 486 11.14 21.98 -1.92
C ALA A 486 11.89 21.22 -3.04
N GLY A 487 12.27 19.96 -2.80
CA GLY A 487 12.83 19.08 -3.81
C GLY A 487 11.85 18.78 -4.95
N LEU A 488 10.61 18.42 -4.62
CA LEU A 488 9.53 18.16 -5.59
C LEU A 488 9.22 19.39 -6.45
N LEU A 489 8.98 20.55 -5.84
CA LEU A 489 8.68 21.80 -6.56
C LEU A 489 9.82 22.24 -7.49
N LYS A 490 11.07 21.95 -7.12
CA LYS A 490 12.24 22.22 -7.98
C LYS A 490 12.21 21.36 -9.24
N GLU A 491 11.78 20.11 -9.15
CA GLU A 491 11.71 19.20 -10.30
C GLU A 491 10.53 19.52 -11.21
N GLU A 492 9.35 19.82 -10.65
CA GLU A 492 8.17 20.29 -11.42
C GLU A 492 8.51 21.54 -12.25
N SER A 493 9.25 22.49 -11.66
CA SER A 493 9.71 23.69 -12.37
C SER A 493 10.68 23.39 -13.53
N LYS A 494 11.53 22.36 -13.41
CA LYS A 494 12.38 21.91 -14.53
C LYS A 494 11.56 21.20 -15.60
N GLY A 495 10.62 20.35 -15.21
CA GLY A 495 9.74 19.62 -16.14
C GLY A 495 8.97 20.57 -17.05
N SER A 496 8.42 21.65 -16.48
CA SER A 496 7.76 22.72 -17.24
C SER A 496 8.70 23.45 -18.22
N LYS A 497 9.97 23.70 -17.83
CA LYS A 497 10.95 24.31 -18.75
C LYS A 497 11.33 23.38 -19.90
N ARG A 498 11.62 22.11 -19.60
CA ARG A 498 11.96 21.10 -20.61
C ARG A 498 10.83 20.90 -21.62
N GLY A 499 9.59 20.75 -21.16
CA GLY A 499 8.44 20.65 -22.05
C GLY A 499 8.33 21.86 -22.99
N ARG A 500 8.58 23.08 -22.49
CA ARG A 500 8.58 24.30 -23.30
C ARG A 500 9.76 24.38 -24.29
N GLU A 501 10.91 23.82 -23.95
CA GLU A 501 12.07 23.72 -24.85
C GLU A 501 11.86 22.66 -25.94
N GLU A 502 11.26 21.52 -25.58
CA GLU A 502 10.88 20.43 -26.49
C GLU A 502 9.75 20.90 -27.46
N GLU A 503 8.73 21.61 -26.96
CA GLU A 503 7.69 22.26 -27.79
C GLU A 503 8.26 23.35 -28.72
N ALA A 504 9.22 24.15 -28.24
CA ALA A 504 9.87 25.19 -29.07
C ALA A 504 10.76 24.60 -30.18
N GLN A 505 11.31 23.40 -29.99
CA GLN A 505 12.07 22.69 -31.01
C GLN A 505 11.15 21.98 -32.02
N GLY A 506 10.11 21.28 -31.58
CA GLY A 506 9.12 20.67 -32.47
C GLY A 506 8.28 21.69 -33.28
N GLY A 507 8.11 22.90 -32.76
CA GLY A 507 7.51 24.02 -33.49
C GLY A 507 8.41 24.63 -34.57
N ALA A 508 9.70 24.33 -34.60
CA ALA A 508 10.64 24.83 -35.62
C ALA A 508 10.73 23.92 -36.85
N GLU A 509 10.57 22.60 -36.69
CA GLU A 509 10.59 21.63 -37.80
C GLU A 509 9.27 21.57 -38.60
N SER A 510 8.23 22.30 -38.18
CA SER A 510 6.89 22.27 -38.80
C SER A 510 6.57 23.48 -39.71
N MET A 511 7.57 24.29 -40.07
CA MET A 511 7.43 25.46 -40.96
C MET A 511 8.34 25.46 -42.20
N GLU A 512 8.73 24.28 -42.70
CA GLU A 512 9.27 24.13 -44.07
C GLU A 512 8.41 23.15 -44.91
N PHE A 513 7.38 23.69 -45.56
CA PHE A 513 6.69 23.10 -46.73
C PHE A 513 6.12 24.22 -47.62
#